data_AF-A0AAJ3U470-F1
#
_entry.id   AF-A0AAJ3U470-F1
#
_cell.length_a   1.000
_cell.length_b   1.000
_cell.length_c   1.000
_cell.angle_alpha   90.00
_cell.angle_beta   90.00
_cell.angle_gamma   90.00
#
_symmetry.space_group_name_H-M   'P 1'
#
loop_
_entity.id
_entity.type
_entity.pdbx_description
1 polymer ?
#
loop_
_entity_poly.entity_id
_entity_poly.type
_entity_poly.pdbx_seq_one_letter_code
_entity_poly.pdbx_strand_id
1 'polypeptide(L)'
;MAEQLGPLPRVAIVVADKTYRTIANDERRAQLLDDPDSLIVPYSADPVTQIERVTTLRKHLYARDLMATDQLLVRNPYDIAAYAFADDAIETFVKAKYYHLASIAAHLGASSIKFVKVEIEQEKSDIAGKAKADVKIAKFDGEFARSMKNRLEGRFEAETALGGKPVDVEGARAFMLERRLSNDPDVSGLIDLSATGNPVRTHRVKINGLRESTQTFKAGLELTTKLDLKLGGSGLFTRAAESISSIEVTTEIAWPKG
;
A
#
# COMPACT_ATOMS: atom_id res chain seq x y z
N MET A 1 -15.34 23.70 13.63
CA MET A 1 -15.90 22.34 13.65
C MET A 1 -15.31 21.60 12.47
N ALA A 2 -14.47 20.58 12.70
CA ALA A 2 -13.99 19.74 11.61
C ALA A 2 -15.17 18.88 11.16
N GLU A 3 -15.66 19.14 9.95
CA GLU A 3 -16.67 18.34 9.27
C GLU A 3 -16.20 16.88 9.28
N GLN A 4 -16.99 15.98 9.88
CA GLN A 4 -16.67 14.55 9.89
C GLN A 4 -16.75 14.03 8.46
N LEU A 5 -15.61 14.07 7.79
CA LEU A 5 -15.37 13.44 6.51
C LEU A 5 -15.85 11.99 6.60
N GLY A 6 -16.85 11.64 5.79
CA GLY A 6 -17.12 10.24 5.50
C GLY A 6 -15.81 9.55 5.06
N PRO A 7 -15.64 8.25 5.32
CA PRO A 7 -14.36 7.59 5.06
C PRO A 7 -13.97 7.77 3.58
N LEU A 8 -12.76 8.29 3.36
CA LEU A 8 -12.18 8.36 2.01
C LEU A 8 -12.18 6.96 1.37
N PRO A 9 -12.36 6.84 0.05
CA PRO A 9 -12.45 5.53 -0.59
C PRO A 9 -11.11 4.78 -0.52
N ARG A 10 -11.13 3.48 -0.67
CA ARG A 10 -9.88 2.68 -0.74
C ARG A 10 -9.14 2.93 -2.05
N VAL A 11 -9.89 3.22 -3.11
CA VAL A 11 -9.40 3.39 -4.46
C VAL A 11 -9.96 4.68 -5.07
N ALA A 12 -9.18 5.34 -5.89
CA ALA A 12 -9.67 6.43 -6.72
C ALA A 12 -9.12 6.32 -8.14
N ILE A 13 -9.90 6.75 -9.13
CA ILE A 13 -9.40 6.93 -10.51
C ILE A 13 -9.68 8.37 -10.90
N VAL A 14 -8.64 9.10 -11.23
CA VAL A 14 -8.80 10.43 -11.84
C VAL A 14 -8.96 10.21 -13.34
N VAL A 15 -10.04 10.72 -13.93
CA VAL A 15 -10.33 10.56 -15.37
C VAL A 15 -10.47 11.92 -16.04
N ALA A 16 -10.21 11.96 -17.35
CA ALA A 16 -10.54 13.13 -18.14
C ALA A 16 -12.05 13.45 -18.08
N ASP A 17 -12.42 14.72 -18.08
CA ASP A 17 -13.82 15.17 -17.97
C ASP A 17 -14.74 14.58 -19.04
N LYS A 18 -14.21 14.41 -20.26
CA LYS A 18 -14.94 13.76 -21.36
C LYS A 18 -15.28 12.30 -21.00
N THR A 19 -14.30 11.57 -20.49
CA THR A 19 -14.45 10.17 -20.04
C THR A 19 -15.47 10.08 -18.91
N TYR A 20 -15.40 10.98 -17.93
CA TYR A 20 -16.37 11.05 -16.83
C TYR A 20 -17.80 11.24 -17.34
N ARG A 21 -18.03 12.18 -18.26
CA ARG A 21 -19.35 12.40 -18.87
C ARG A 21 -19.83 11.18 -19.67
N THR A 22 -18.94 10.49 -20.37
CA THR A 22 -19.28 9.25 -21.07
C THR A 22 -19.73 8.17 -20.09
N ILE A 23 -19.05 8.02 -18.95
CA ILE A 23 -19.44 7.07 -17.89
C ILE A 23 -20.80 7.46 -17.30
N ALA A 24 -21.01 8.74 -16.98
CA ALA A 24 -22.25 9.23 -16.39
C ALA A 24 -23.48 9.06 -17.29
N ASN A 25 -23.30 9.13 -18.62
CA ASN A 25 -24.38 8.98 -19.59
C ASN A 25 -24.61 7.53 -20.05
N ASP A 26 -23.81 6.58 -19.57
CA ASP A 26 -23.99 5.15 -19.84
C ASP A 26 -24.65 4.48 -18.63
N GLU A 27 -25.94 4.11 -18.74
CA GLU A 27 -26.71 3.52 -17.63
C GLU A 27 -26.04 2.31 -16.97
N ARG A 28 -25.25 1.52 -17.73
CA ARG A 28 -24.56 0.34 -17.19
C ARG A 28 -23.35 0.73 -16.36
N ARG A 29 -22.68 1.84 -16.71
CA ARG A 29 -21.45 2.31 -16.06
C ARG A 29 -21.70 3.40 -15.02
N ALA A 30 -22.82 4.11 -15.11
CA ALA A 30 -23.21 5.15 -14.16
C ALA A 30 -23.30 4.62 -12.72
N GLN A 31 -23.72 3.36 -12.54
CA GLN A 31 -23.75 2.71 -11.22
C GLN A 31 -22.36 2.63 -10.54
N LEU A 32 -21.28 2.63 -11.33
CA LEU A 32 -19.90 2.63 -10.80
C LEU A 32 -19.52 3.98 -10.19
N LEU A 33 -20.24 5.06 -10.51
CA LEU A 33 -20.05 6.37 -9.89
C LEU A 33 -20.54 6.40 -8.44
N ASP A 34 -21.37 5.43 -8.05
CA ASP A 34 -21.97 5.33 -6.71
C ASP A 34 -21.33 4.22 -5.85
N ASP A 35 -20.20 3.67 -6.31
CA ASP A 35 -19.46 2.66 -5.56
C ASP A 35 -18.99 3.22 -4.20
N PRO A 36 -19.19 2.49 -3.08
CA PRO A 36 -18.83 2.99 -1.76
C PRO A 36 -17.32 2.94 -1.49
N ASP A 37 -16.62 1.95 -2.06
CA ASP A 37 -15.22 1.63 -1.80
C ASP A 37 -14.26 2.31 -2.78
N SER A 38 -14.78 2.84 -3.88
CA SER A 38 -14.03 3.54 -4.91
C SER A 38 -14.68 4.84 -5.36
N LEU A 39 -13.88 5.79 -5.86
CA LEU A 39 -14.40 7.01 -6.47
C LEU A 39 -13.77 7.26 -7.84
N ILE A 40 -14.62 7.62 -8.79
CA ILE A 40 -14.20 8.14 -10.10
C ILE A 40 -14.22 9.67 -10.00
N VAL A 41 -13.05 10.28 -10.12
CA VAL A 41 -12.84 11.71 -9.91
C VAL A 41 -12.66 12.39 -11.27
N PRO A 42 -13.59 13.25 -11.71
CA PRO A 42 -13.35 14.07 -12.89
C PRO A 42 -12.23 15.08 -12.61
N TYR A 43 -11.35 15.28 -13.59
CA TYR A 43 -10.21 16.18 -13.46
C TYR A 43 -10.64 17.61 -13.06
N SER A 44 -11.62 18.18 -13.77
CA SER A 44 -12.13 19.53 -13.53
C SER A 44 -13.64 19.67 -13.58
N ALA A 45 -14.37 18.73 -14.19
CA ALA A 45 -15.83 18.81 -14.27
C ALA A 45 -16.49 18.69 -12.89
N ASP A 46 -17.69 19.24 -12.76
CA ASP A 46 -18.49 19.03 -11.56
C ASP A 46 -18.97 17.57 -11.49
N PRO A 47 -18.83 16.91 -10.33
CA PRO A 47 -19.31 15.55 -10.16
C PRO A 47 -20.85 15.51 -10.21
N VAL A 48 -21.39 14.46 -10.80
CA VAL A 48 -22.85 14.27 -10.92
C VAL A 48 -23.44 13.47 -9.75
N THR A 49 -22.62 12.64 -9.10
CA THR A 49 -22.98 11.90 -7.89
C THR A 49 -21.86 12.02 -6.85
N GLN A 50 -22.16 11.68 -5.60
CA GLN A 50 -21.22 11.73 -4.48
C GLN A 50 -20.46 13.07 -4.38
N ILE A 51 -21.15 14.18 -4.66
CA ILE A 51 -20.57 15.52 -4.92
C ILE A 51 -19.55 15.92 -3.85
N GLU A 52 -19.92 15.81 -2.58
CA GLU A 52 -19.07 16.17 -1.45
C GLU A 52 -17.83 15.28 -1.35
N ARG A 53 -17.99 13.95 -1.47
CA ARG A 53 -16.87 12.98 -1.39
C ARG A 53 -15.88 13.21 -2.52
N VAL A 54 -16.37 13.34 -3.76
CA VAL A 54 -15.54 13.56 -4.95
C VAL A 54 -14.83 14.90 -4.88
N THR A 55 -15.53 15.97 -4.51
CA THR A 55 -14.94 17.31 -4.37
C THR A 55 -13.85 17.33 -3.30
N THR A 56 -14.09 16.66 -2.17
CA THR A 56 -13.14 16.62 -1.07
C THR A 56 -11.91 15.80 -1.45
N LEU A 57 -12.09 14.62 -2.02
CA LEU A 57 -10.98 13.80 -2.50
C LEU A 57 -10.18 14.56 -3.57
N ARG A 58 -10.83 15.23 -4.52
CA ARG A 58 -10.15 16.04 -5.55
C ARG A 58 -9.26 17.12 -4.94
N LYS A 59 -9.76 17.89 -3.95
CA LYS A 59 -8.95 18.88 -3.22
C LYS A 59 -7.73 18.23 -2.54
N HIS A 60 -7.95 17.07 -1.93
CA HIS A 60 -6.92 16.30 -1.22
C HIS A 60 -5.83 15.76 -2.15
N LEU A 61 -6.21 15.27 -3.34
CA LEU A 61 -5.30 14.81 -4.38
C LEU A 61 -4.54 15.97 -5.02
N TYR A 62 -5.22 17.09 -5.28
CA TYR A 62 -4.60 18.30 -5.84
C TYR A 62 -3.51 18.84 -4.91
N ALA A 63 -3.79 18.92 -3.60
CA ALA A 63 -2.81 19.36 -2.61
C ALA A 63 -1.56 18.47 -2.49
N ARG A 64 -1.58 17.26 -3.08
CA ARG A 64 -0.48 16.28 -3.05
C ARG A 64 0.12 16.00 -4.42
N ASP A 65 -0.25 16.77 -5.44
CA ASP A 65 0.21 16.56 -6.82
C ASP A 65 -0.15 15.17 -7.38
N LEU A 66 -1.30 14.62 -6.96
CA LEU A 66 -1.82 13.32 -7.38
C LEU A 66 -2.95 13.43 -8.42
N MET A 67 -3.19 14.64 -8.94
CA MET A 67 -4.20 14.90 -9.98
C MET A 67 -3.64 14.62 -11.37
N ALA A 68 -3.50 13.35 -11.72
CA ALA A 68 -3.11 12.90 -13.05
C ALA A 68 -4.22 12.06 -13.68
N THR A 69 -4.64 12.41 -14.90
CA THR A 69 -5.72 11.69 -15.60
C THR A 69 -5.31 10.28 -15.99
N ASP A 70 -6.29 9.40 -16.02
CA ASP A 70 -6.18 8.00 -16.39
C ASP A 70 -5.18 7.23 -15.51
N GLN A 71 -5.09 7.64 -14.24
CA GLN A 71 -4.26 7.00 -13.23
C GLN A 71 -5.13 6.38 -12.13
N LEU A 72 -4.79 5.15 -11.74
CA LEU A 72 -5.35 4.49 -10.57
C LEU A 72 -4.56 4.94 -9.34
N LEU A 73 -5.27 5.38 -8.31
CA LEU A 73 -4.74 5.77 -7.02
C LEU A 73 -5.22 4.80 -5.96
N VAL A 74 -4.29 4.40 -5.11
CA VAL A 74 -4.53 3.44 -4.06
C VAL A 74 -4.27 4.10 -2.70
N ARG A 75 -5.22 3.98 -1.78
CA ARG A 75 -5.05 4.51 -0.43
C ARG A 75 -4.08 3.65 0.37
N ASN A 76 -3.16 4.29 1.07
CA ASN A 76 -2.24 3.61 1.99
C ASN A 76 -3.03 3.00 3.15
N PRO A 77 -2.86 1.69 3.46
CA PRO A 77 -3.57 1.07 4.58
C PRO A 77 -3.14 1.61 5.96
N TYR A 78 -1.92 2.15 6.06
CA TYR A 78 -1.32 2.64 7.30
C TYR A 78 -1.53 4.15 7.53
N ASP A 79 -2.00 4.87 6.51
CA ASP A 79 -2.33 6.30 6.58
C ASP A 79 -3.56 6.61 5.73
N ILE A 80 -4.69 6.89 6.40
CA ILE A 80 -5.98 7.17 5.76
C ILE A 80 -5.98 8.44 4.91
N ALA A 81 -5.01 9.32 5.10
CA ALA A 81 -4.86 10.56 4.36
C ALA A 81 -3.85 10.42 3.21
N ALA A 82 -3.23 9.25 3.00
CA ALA A 82 -2.25 9.07 1.94
C ALA A 82 -2.79 8.20 0.80
N TYR A 83 -2.53 8.65 -0.42
CA TYR A 83 -2.69 7.87 -1.65
C TYR A 83 -1.36 7.78 -2.36
N ALA A 84 -1.20 6.73 -3.16
CA ALA A 84 -0.11 6.57 -4.10
C ALA A 84 -0.67 6.16 -5.45
N PHE A 85 0.04 6.48 -6.54
CA PHE A 85 -0.24 5.88 -7.84
C PHE A 85 -0.07 4.38 -7.74
N ALA A 86 -0.94 3.63 -8.41
CA ALA A 86 -0.98 2.18 -8.28
C ALA A 86 0.37 1.53 -8.63
N ASP A 87 1.08 2.04 -9.63
CA ASP A 87 2.41 1.58 -10.05
C ASP A 87 3.47 1.68 -8.94
N ASP A 88 3.34 2.68 -8.06
CA ASP A 88 4.27 2.94 -6.95
C ASP A 88 3.70 2.50 -5.59
N ALA A 89 2.44 2.09 -5.54
CA ALA A 89 1.72 1.83 -4.29
C ALA A 89 2.34 0.69 -3.50
N ILE A 90 2.67 -0.41 -4.17
CA ILE A 90 3.33 -1.57 -3.58
C ILE A 90 4.62 -1.13 -2.86
N GLU A 91 5.49 -0.42 -3.58
CA GLU A 91 6.77 0.02 -3.05
C GLU A 91 6.60 0.99 -1.87
N THR A 92 5.69 1.97 -2.05
CA THR A 92 5.37 2.99 -1.05
C THR A 92 4.84 2.37 0.23
N PHE A 93 3.96 1.37 0.15
CA PHE A 93 3.34 0.74 1.31
C PHE A 93 4.30 -0.17 2.05
N VAL A 94 5.11 -0.95 1.33
CA VAL A 94 6.20 -1.76 1.94
C VAL A 94 7.15 -0.85 2.72
N LYS A 95 7.50 0.31 2.16
CA LYS A 95 8.37 1.30 2.79
C LYS A 95 7.73 1.96 4.01
N ALA A 96 6.47 2.35 3.92
CA ALA A 96 5.72 2.86 5.06
C ALA A 96 5.71 1.85 6.22
N LYS A 97 5.40 0.58 5.92
CA LYS A 97 5.37 -0.50 6.92
C LYS A 97 6.73 -0.71 7.59
N TYR A 98 7.82 -0.74 6.82
CA TYR A 98 9.17 -0.83 7.36
C TYR A 98 9.48 0.32 8.34
N TYR A 99 9.18 1.57 7.97
CA TYR A 99 9.43 2.69 8.88
C TYR A 99 8.54 2.67 10.12
N HIS A 100 7.30 2.21 10.00
CA HIS A 100 6.44 2.03 11.17
C HIS A 100 6.98 0.95 12.10
N LEU A 101 7.47 -0.17 11.58
CA LEU A 101 8.18 -1.17 12.39
C LEU A 101 9.42 -0.56 13.06
N ALA A 102 10.20 0.23 12.34
CA ALA A 102 11.38 0.88 12.88
C ALA A 102 11.03 1.85 14.02
N SER A 103 9.97 2.64 13.88
CA SER A 103 9.46 3.52 14.94
C SER A 103 8.99 2.73 16.16
N ILE A 104 8.28 1.61 15.95
CA ILE A 104 7.85 0.73 17.05
C ILE A 104 9.07 0.14 17.77
N ALA A 105 10.06 -0.37 17.03
CA ALA A 105 11.30 -0.87 17.59
C ALA A 105 12.05 0.21 18.40
N ALA A 106 12.04 1.46 17.92
CA ALA A 106 12.58 2.59 18.65
C ALA A 106 11.82 2.84 19.97
N HIS A 107 10.48 2.76 19.99
CA HIS A 107 9.68 2.78 21.24
C HIS A 107 10.11 1.69 22.22
N LEU A 108 10.43 0.52 21.69
CA LEU A 108 10.90 -0.63 22.48
C LEU A 108 12.39 -0.57 22.81
N GLY A 109 13.06 0.57 22.61
CA GLY A 109 14.43 0.80 23.04
C GLY A 109 15.52 0.23 22.13
N ALA A 110 15.19 -0.09 20.86
CA ALA A 110 16.20 -0.53 19.90
C ALA A 110 17.35 0.48 19.77
N SER A 111 18.57 -0.02 19.64
CA SER A 111 19.80 0.76 19.40
C SER A 111 20.26 0.69 17.95
N SER A 112 19.87 -0.34 17.21
CA SER A 112 20.11 -0.43 15.77
C SER A 112 18.97 -1.14 15.06
N ILE A 113 18.61 -0.64 13.88
CA ILE A 113 17.63 -1.26 13.00
C ILE A 113 18.26 -1.31 11.62
N LYS A 114 18.37 -2.51 11.07
CA LYS A 114 19.05 -2.77 9.81
C LYS A 114 18.15 -3.56 8.87
N PHE A 115 17.96 -3.02 7.68
CA PHE A 115 17.43 -3.79 6.57
C PHE A 115 18.41 -4.88 6.15
N VAL A 116 17.92 -6.13 6.01
CA VAL A 116 18.76 -7.28 5.63
C VAL A 116 18.52 -7.69 4.19
N LYS A 117 17.26 -7.93 3.82
CA LYS A 117 16.90 -8.39 2.47
C LYS A 117 15.41 -8.22 2.19
N VAL A 118 15.07 -8.22 0.90
CA VAL A 118 13.70 -8.40 0.39
C VAL A 118 13.57 -9.74 -0.31
N GLU A 119 12.51 -10.47 0.03
CA GLU A 119 12.04 -11.64 -0.69
C GLU A 119 10.66 -11.31 -1.29
N ILE A 120 10.46 -11.64 -2.57
CA ILE A 120 9.17 -11.45 -3.25
C ILE A 120 8.71 -12.84 -3.67
N GLU A 121 7.59 -13.30 -3.13
CA GLU A 121 6.94 -14.52 -3.56
C GLU A 121 5.91 -14.19 -4.63
N GLN A 122 5.94 -14.98 -5.71
CA GLN A 122 4.97 -14.88 -6.78
C GLN A 122 4.13 -16.15 -6.81
N GLU A 123 2.81 -15.99 -6.89
CA GLU A 123 1.92 -17.09 -7.21
C GLU A 123 2.02 -17.37 -8.71
N LYS A 124 2.51 -18.56 -9.06
CA LYS A 124 2.43 -19.03 -10.45
C LYS A 124 0.97 -19.30 -10.75
N SER A 125 0.35 -18.46 -11.57
CA SER A 125 -1.00 -18.72 -12.06
C SER A 125 -0.94 -19.91 -13.02
N ASP A 126 -1.33 -21.10 -12.55
CA ASP A 126 -1.54 -22.28 -13.39
C ASP A 126 -2.82 -22.10 -14.22
N ILE A 127 -2.81 -21.16 -15.17
CA ILE A 127 -3.85 -21.07 -16.20
C ILE A 127 -3.44 -22.03 -17.31
N ALA A 128 -3.83 -23.29 -17.16
CA ALA A 128 -3.60 -24.36 -18.12
C ALA A 128 -4.34 -24.09 -19.43
N GLY A 129 -3.76 -23.27 -20.32
CA GLY A 129 -4.35 -23.05 -21.63
C GLY A 129 -3.87 -21.82 -22.40
N LYS A 130 -2.57 -21.63 -22.65
CA LYS A 130 -1.99 -21.07 -23.89
C LYS A 130 -0.45 -21.04 -23.80
N ALA A 131 0.20 -22.15 -24.13
CA ALA A 131 1.65 -22.34 -24.00
C ALA A 131 2.59 -21.27 -24.61
N LYS A 132 2.12 -20.40 -25.52
CA LYS A 132 2.89 -19.24 -26.03
C LYS A 132 2.61 -17.92 -25.30
N ALA A 133 1.42 -17.75 -24.73
CA ALA A 133 1.09 -16.61 -23.89
C ALA A 133 1.75 -16.79 -22.50
N ASP A 134 1.68 -18.00 -21.96
CA ASP A 134 2.18 -18.34 -20.62
C ASP A 134 3.69 -18.09 -20.48
N VAL A 135 4.48 -18.39 -21.51
CA VAL A 135 5.94 -18.14 -21.51
C VAL A 135 6.28 -16.64 -21.54
N LYS A 136 5.47 -15.81 -22.22
CA LYS A 136 5.68 -14.35 -22.24
C LYS A 136 5.26 -13.72 -20.93
N ILE A 137 4.16 -14.21 -20.34
CA ILE A 137 3.64 -13.77 -19.05
C ILE A 137 4.66 -14.10 -17.94
N ALA A 138 5.12 -15.34 -17.84
CA ALA A 138 6.09 -15.76 -16.84
C ALA A 138 7.43 -14.99 -16.91
N LYS A 139 7.91 -14.66 -18.12
CA LYS A 139 9.12 -13.83 -18.29
C LYS A 139 8.91 -12.39 -17.80
N PHE A 140 7.75 -11.81 -18.10
CA PHE A 140 7.42 -10.45 -17.71
C PHE A 140 7.21 -10.33 -16.19
N ASP A 141 6.55 -11.30 -15.57
CA ASP A 141 6.35 -11.34 -14.12
C ASP A 141 7.69 -11.45 -13.38
N GLY A 142 8.63 -12.25 -13.91
CA GLY A 142 9.99 -12.35 -13.38
C GLY A 142 10.80 -11.05 -13.52
N GLU A 143 10.67 -10.34 -14.64
CA GLU A 143 11.30 -9.03 -14.83
C GLU A 143 10.73 -7.97 -13.88
N PHE A 144 9.41 -7.99 -13.66
CA PHE A 144 8.75 -7.08 -12.72
C PHE A 144 9.20 -7.33 -11.28
N ALA A 145 9.14 -8.57 -10.78
CA ALA A 145 9.59 -8.88 -9.42
C ALA A 145 11.07 -8.55 -9.23
N ARG A 146 11.91 -8.80 -10.24
CA ARG A 146 13.33 -8.42 -10.18
C ARG A 146 13.51 -6.90 -10.13
N SER A 147 12.79 -6.15 -10.95
CA SER A 147 12.80 -4.68 -10.92
C SER A 147 12.32 -4.15 -9.58
N MET A 148 11.21 -4.68 -9.05
CA MET A 148 10.66 -4.30 -7.75
C MET A 148 11.64 -4.59 -6.63
N LYS A 149 12.21 -5.81 -6.60
CA LYS A 149 13.25 -6.18 -5.63
C LYS A 149 14.43 -5.21 -5.68
N ASN A 150 14.94 -4.90 -6.87
CA ASN A 150 16.05 -3.95 -7.03
C ASN A 150 15.68 -2.54 -6.54
N ARG A 151 14.45 -2.07 -6.80
CA ARG A 151 13.96 -0.77 -6.31
C ARG A 151 13.87 -0.74 -4.79
N LEU A 152 13.33 -1.80 -4.19
CA LEU A 152 13.23 -1.93 -2.74
C LEU A 152 14.64 -1.99 -2.13
N GLU A 153 15.49 -2.93 -2.56
CA GLU A 153 16.85 -3.08 -2.04
C GLU A 153 17.68 -1.79 -2.19
N GLY A 154 17.65 -1.15 -3.37
CA GLY A 154 18.37 0.11 -3.60
C GLY A 154 17.84 1.30 -2.81
N ARG A 155 16.61 1.24 -2.27
CA ARG A 155 16.01 2.30 -1.43
C ARG A 155 16.03 1.98 0.07
N PHE A 156 16.29 0.73 0.44
CA PHE A 156 16.33 0.25 1.83
C PHE A 156 17.74 0.02 2.37
N GLU A 157 18.79 0.57 1.77
CA GLU A 157 20.12 0.65 2.40
C GLU A 157 20.11 1.64 3.59
N ALA A 158 19.25 1.39 4.57
CA ALA A 158 19.08 2.18 5.77
C ALA A 158 19.52 1.34 6.97
N GLU A 159 20.67 1.70 7.52
CA GLU A 159 21.05 1.34 8.88
C GLU A 159 20.78 2.55 9.78
N THR A 160 19.86 2.37 10.72
CA THR A 160 19.51 3.42 11.67
C THR A 160 20.12 3.09 13.01
N ALA A 161 21.16 3.84 13.40
CA ALA A 161 21.69 3.82 14.75
C ALA A 161 20.87 4.77 15.64
N LEU A 162 20.44 4.27 16.80
CA LEU A 162 19.64 5.00 17.78
C LEU A 162 20.41 5.07 19.10
N GLY A 163 20.16 6.11 19.89
CA GLY A 163 20.79 6.26 21.21
C GLY A 163 20.38 5.18 22.23
N GLY A 164 19.35 4.40 21.92
CA GLY A 164 18.65 3.56 22.89
C GLY A 164 17.81 4.42 23.84
N LYS A 165 16.61 3.95 24.19
CA LYS A 165 15.78 4.58 25.21
C LYS A 165 15.14 3.50 26.09
N PRO A 166 14.64 3.84 27.29
CA PRO A 166 13.87 2.90 28.09
C PRO A 166 12.69 2.33 27.29
N VAL A 167 12.40 1.05 27.51
CA VAL A 167 11.31 0.35 26.82
C VAL A 167 9.98 1.04 27.16
N ASP A 168 9.27 1.46 26.12
CA ASP A 168 7.97 2.14 26.19
C ASP A 168 6.92 1.30 25.45
N VAL A 169 6.37 0.30 26.15
CA VAL A 169 5.37 -0.64 25.61
C VAL A 169 4.07 0.08 25.26
N GLU A 170 3.61 1.00 26.11
CA GLU A 170 2.35 1.72 25.90
C GLU A 170 2.44 2.66 24.69
N GLY A 171 3.55 3.40 24.55
CA GLY A 171 3.78 4.23 23.35
C GLY A 171 3.89 3.39 22.08
N ALA A 172 4.51 2.20 22.14
CA ALA A 172 4.53 1.28 21.01
C ALA A 172 3.12 0.80 20.61
N ARG A 173 2.27 0.43 21.59
CA ARG A 173 0.88 0.01 21.33
C ARG A 173 0.03 1.15 20.78
N ALA A 174 0.16 2.36 21.32
CA ALA A 174 -0.53 3.54 20.83
C ALA A 174 -0.16 3.86 19.39
N PHE A 175 1.15 3.84 19.06
CA PHE A 175 1.63 4.06 17.70
C PHE A 175 1.15 2.96 16.73
N MET A 176 1.17 1.70 17.16
CA MET A 176 0.64 0.57 16.37
C MET A 176 -0.84 0.77 16.03
N LEU A 177 -1.65 1.24 16.98
CA LEU A 177 -3.07 1.54 16.77
C LEU A 177 -3.27 2.72 15.80
N GLU A 178 -2.52 3.81 16.00
CA GLU A 178 -2.56 4.99 15.13
C GLU A 178 -2.25 4.63 13.67
N ARG A 179 -1.27 3.75 13.46
CA ARG A 179 -0.83 3.29 12.13
C ARG A 179 -1.56 2.04 11.62
N ARG A 180 -2.64 1.63 12.31
CA ARG A 180 -3.50 0.50 11.90
C ARG A 180 -2.78 -0.83 11.74
N LEU A 181 -1.73 -1.04 12.54
CA LEU A 181 -0.93 -2.26 12.55
C LEU A 181 -1.38 -3.26 13.64
N SER A 182 -2.52 -3.02 14.30
CA SER A 182 -2.99 -3.85 15.43
C SER A 182 -3.32 -5.29 15.06
N ASN A 183 -3.56 -5.58 13.77
CA ASN A 183 -3.80 -6.93 13.27
C ASN A 183 -2.53 -7.58 12.69
N ASP A 184 -1.37 -6.92 12.83
CA ASP A 184 -0.10 -7.47 12.39
C ASP A 184 0.52 -8.33 13.51
N PRO A 185 0.59 -9.66 13.33
CA PRO A 185 1.10 -10.58 14.34
C PRO A 185 2.59 -10.42 14.60
N ASP A 186 3.36 -10.00 13.58
CA ASP A 186 4.81 -9.85 13.68
C ASP A 186 5.15 -8.62 14.54
N VAL A 187 4.42 -7.52 14.34
CA VAL A 187 4.52 -6.31 15.17
C VAL A 187 4.02 -6.57 16.59
N SER A 188 2.86 -7.22 16.73
CA SER A 188 2.28 -7.53 18.05
C SER A 188 3.20 -8.44 18.85
N GLY A 189 3.74 -9.48 18.23
CA GLY A 189 4.69 -10.39 18.85
C GLY A 189 5.97 -9.70 19.33
N LEU A 190 6.49 -8.73 18.58
CA LEU A 190 7.65 -7.94 19.01
C LEU A 190 7.36 -7.10 20.27
N ILE A 191 6.18 -6.47 20.34
CA ILE A 191 5.75 -5.71 21.52
C ILE A 191 5.60 -6.64 22.73
N ASP A 192 4.92 -7.78 22.55
CA ASP A 192 4.68 -8.73 23.63
C ASP A 192 5.98 -9.34 24.16
N LEU A 193 6.93 -9.70 23.28
CA LEU A 193 8.27 -10.15 23.68
C LEU A 193 9.00 -9.11 24.52
N SER A 194 8.94 -7.84 24.10
CA SER A 194 9.59 -6.74 24.81
C SER A 194 8.95 -6.45 26.18
N ALA A 195 7.67 -6.78 26.34
CA ALA A 195 6.94 -6.63 27.61
C ALA A 195 7.30 -7.70 28.66
N THR A 196 7.93 -8.82 28.26
CA THR A 196 8.29 -9.91 29.18
C THR A 196 9.42 -9.56 30.16
N GLY A 197 10.11 -8.44 29.97
CA GLY A 197 11.30 -8.07 30.74
C GLY A 197 12.55 -8.87 30.39
N ASN A 198 12.48 -9.79 29.42
CA ASN A 198 13.66 -10.45 28.87
C ASN A 198 14.22 -9.60 27.71
N PRO A 199 15.45 -9.07 27.83
CA PRO A 199 16.01 -8.19 26.81
C PRO A 199 16.26 -8.97 25.52
N VAL A 200 15.43 -8.71 24.52
CA VAL A 200 15.64 -9.17 23.15
C VAL A 200 16.94 -8.54 22.67
N ARG A 201 17.97 -9.35 22.39
CA ARG A 201 19.27 -8.82 21.91
C ARG A 201 19.28 -8.56 20.43
N THR A 202 18.67 -9.48 19.69
CA THR A 202 18.53 -9.41 18.24
C THR A 202 17.22 -10.05 17.85
N HIS A 203 16.47 -9.40 16.97
CA HIS A 203 15.24 -9.93 16.43
C HIS A 203 15.24 -9.78 14.92
N ARG A 204 14.89 -10.86 14.22
CA ARG A 204 14.69 -10.85 12.77
C ARG A 204 13.21 -10.96 12.50
N VAL A 205 12.63 -9.88 11.97
CA VAL A 205 11.22 -9.82 11.58
C VAL A 205 11.12 -9.97 10.08
N LYS A 206 10.19 -10.82 9.62
CA LYS A 206 9.71 -10.85 8.24
C LYS A 206 8.38 -10.11 8.18
N ILE A 207 8.35 -8.93 7.59
CA ILE A 207 7.08 -8.20 7.41
C ILE A 207 6.52 -8.47 6.01
N ASN A 208 5.26 -8.90 5.94
CA ASN A 208 4.53 -8.95 4.68
C ASN A 208 3.98 -7.55 4.35
N GLY A 209 4.54 -6.89 3.33
CA GLY A 209 4.14 -5.52 2.97
C GLY A 209 2.83 -5.39 2.19
N LEU A 210 2.20 -6.50 1.80
CA LEU A 210 0.95 -6.50 1.02
C LEU A 210 -0.27 -6.98 1.80
N ARG A 211 -0.10 -7.63 2.95
CA ARG A 211 -1.18 -8.22 3.75
C ARG A 211 -2.35 -7.26 3.98
N GLU A 212 -2.07 -6.01 4.34
CA GLU A 212 -3.12 -5.00 4.59
C GLU A 212 -3.63 -4.31 3.31
N SER A 213 -2.93 -4.47 2.18
CA SER A 213 -3.20 -3.81 0.91
C SER A 213 -3.95 -4.70 -0.10
N THR A 214 -3.95 -6.03 0.08
CA THR A 214 -4.53 -6.99 -0.87
C THR A 214 -5.97 -6.64 -1.25
N GLN A 215 -6.84 -6.32 -0.28
CA GLN A 215 -8.23 -5.97 -0.56
C GLN A 215 -8.35 -4.67 -1.36
N THR A 216 -7.52 -3.69 -1.03
CA THR A 216 -7.48 -2.41 -1.73
C THR A 216 -7.05 -2.60 -3.18
N PHE A 217 -6.03 -3.41 -3.42
CA PHE A 217 -5.58 -3.70 -4.78
C PHE A 217 -6.64 -4.47 -5.59
N LYS A 218 -7.30 -5.46 -4.99
CA LYS A 218 -8.43 -6.17 -5.63
C LYS A 218 -9.57 -5.23 -6.02
N ALA A 219 -9.97 -4.32 -5.12
CA ALA A 219 -10.98 -3.33 -5.44
C ALA A 219 -10.56 -2.44 -6.63
N GLY A 220 -9.27 -2.08 -6.70
CA GLY A 220 -8.71 -1.32 -7.82
C GLY A 220 -8.82 -2.08 -9.13
N LEU A 221 -8.39 -3.35 -9.14
CA LEU A 221 -8.47 -4.25 -10.28
C LEU A 221 -9.89 -4.37 -10.83
N GLU A 222 -10.85 -4.66 -9.94
CA GLU A 222 -12.25 -4.82 -10.30
C GLU A 222 -12.82 -3.54 -10.93
N LEU A 223 -12.51 -2.38 -10.36
CA LEU A 223 -12.98 -1.09 -10.89
C LEU A 223 -12.41 -0.82 -12.28
N THR A 224 -11.12 -1.03 -12.48
CA THR A 224 -10.49 -0.81 -13.81
C THR A 224 -11.07 -1.73 -14.87
N THR A 225 -11.35 -3.00 -14.51
CA THR A 225 -11.96 -3.99 -15.39
C THR A 225 -13.39 -3.60 -15.76
N LYS A 226 -14.19 -3.17 -14.79
CA LYS A 226 -15.59 -2.75 -15.01
C LYS A 226 -15.70 -1.50 -15.89
N LEU A 227 -14.72 -0.59 -15.80
CA LEU A 227 -14.73 0.66 -16.57
C LEU A 227 -14.19 0.52 -18.00
N ASP A 228 -13.50 -0.58 -18.33
CA ASP A 228 -12.83 -0.80 -19.62
C ASP A 228 -11.92 0.38 -20.01
N LEU A 229 -11.25 0.97 -19.00
CA LEU A 229 -10.34 2.09 -19.20
C LEU A 229 -8.92 1.60 -19.44
N LYS A 230 -8.30 2.09 -20.51
CA LYS A 230 -6.86 1.99 -20.73
C LYS A 230 -6.17 3.03 -19.85
N LEU A 231 -6.08 2.76 -18.56
CA LEU A 231 -5.36 3.63 -17.63
C LEU A 231 -3.85 3.52 -17.92
N GLY A 232 -3.15 4.65 -17.82
CA GLY A 232 -1.69 4.65 -17.84
C GLY A 232 -1.16 3.87 -16.64
N GLY A 233 -0.19 2.98 -16.84
CA GLY A 233 0.41 2.22 -15.73
C GLY A 233 -0.41 1.02 -15.24
N SER A 234 -1.75 1.06 -15.31
CA SER A 234 -2.62 0.02 -14.70
C SER A 234 -2.33 -1.40 -15.17
N GLY A 235 -1.86 -1.62 -16.40
CA GLY A 235 -1.51 -2.95 -16.87
C GLY A 235 -0.33 -3.58 -16.10
N LEU A 236 0.61 -2.77 -15.60
CA LEU A 236 1.71 -3.22 -14.74
C LEU A 236 1.21 -3.48 -13.33
N PHE A 237 0.48 -2.52 -12.75
CA PHE A 237 -0.13 -2.69 -11.43
C PHE A 237 -1.06 -3.90 -11.37
N THR A 238 -1.92 -4.09 -12.38
CA THR A 238 -2.91 -5.15 -12.40
C THR A 238 -2.24 -6.52 -12.34
N ARG A 239 -1.21 -6.70 -13.16
CA ARG A 239 -0.44 -7.95 -13.19
C ARG A 239 0.42 -8.13 -11.94
N ALA A 240 0.96 -7.03 -11.40
CA ALA A 240 1.72 -7.07 -10.15
C ALA A 240 0.85 -7.48 -8.95
N ALA A 241 -0.36 -6.92 -8.86
CA ALA A 241 -1.32 -7.25 -7.81
C ALA A 241 -1.88 -8.68 -7.94
N GLU A 242 -1.94 -9.23 -9.17
CA GLU A 242 -2.37 -10.61 -9.44
C GLU A 242 -1.25 -11.64 -9.26
N SER A 243 0.02 -11.30 -9.51
CA SER A 243 1.14 -12.26 -9.47
C SER A 243 1.92 -12.27 -8.15
N ILE A 244 1.94 -11.18 -7.38
CA ILE A 244 2.69 -11.12 -6.13
C ILE A 244 1.81 -11.60 -4.98
N SER A 245 2.18 -12.72 -4.37
CA SER A 245 1.48 -13.27 -3.20
C SER A 245 1.99 -12.68 -1.90
N SER A 246 3.31 -12.41 -1.81
CA SER A 246 3.91 -11.78 -0.64
C SER A 246 5.16 -10.97 -0.99
N ILE A 247 5.40 -9.90 -0.22
CA ILE A 247 6.69 -9.20 -0.19
C ILE A 247 7.16 -9.25 1.26
N GLU A 248 8.19 -10.04 1.53
CA GLU A 248 8.78 -10.18 2.84
C GLU A 248 10.03 -9.31 2.96
N VAL A 249 10.00 -8.37 3.90
CA VAL A 249 11.20 -7.60 4.27
C VAL A 249 11.77 -8.20 5.55
N THR A 250 13.02 -8.67 5.49
CA THR A 250 13.76 -9.11 6.68
C THR A 250 14.48 -7.92 7.29
N THR A 251 14.15 -7.61 8.54
CA THR A 251 14.79 -6.55 9.31
C THR A 251 15.47 -7.15 10.53
N GLU A 252 16.72 -6.75 10.79
CA GLU A 252 17.44 -7.09 12.02
C GLU A 252 17.36 -5.89 12.98
N ILE A 253 16.84 -6.13 14.18
CA ILE A 253 16.73 -5.13 15.24
C ILE A 253 17.65 -5.55 16.36
N ALA A 254 18.47 -4.63 16.86
CA ALA A 254 19.36 -4.85 17.99
C ALA A 254 19.04 -3.87 19.12
N TRP A 255 19.24 -4.32 20.36
CA TRP A 255 19.04 -3.54 21.57
C TRP A 255 20.36 -3.36 22.33
N PRO A 256 20.49 -2.30 23.15
CA PRO A 256 21.68 -2.11 23.95
C PRO A 256 21.91 -3.30 24.89
N LYS A 257 23.18 -3.63 25.13
CA LYS A 257 23.54 -4.60 26.17
C LYS A 257 23.25 -3.93 27.52
N GLY A 258 22.31 -4.50 28.27
CA GLY A 258 22.07 -4.15 29.68
C GLY A 258 23.24 -4.49 30.57
#